data_AF-A0A5B6V214-F1
#
_entry.id   AF-A0A5B6V214-F1
#
_cell.length_a   1.000
_cell.length_b   1.000
_cell.length_c   1.000
_cell.angle_alpha   90.00
_cell.angle_beta   90.00
_cell.angle_gamma   90.00
#
_symmetry.space_group_name_H-M   'P 1'
#
loop_
_entity.id
_entity.type
_entity.pdbx_description
1 polymer ?
#
loop_
_entity_poly.entity_id
_entity_poly.type
_entity_poly.pdbx_seq_one_letter_code
_entity_poly.pdbx_strand_id
1 'polypeptide(L)'
;MLAQQQFEAQPTDIILCSAPRTGTAWLKSLTFATITRTSYDDSTTPLLFKMPHDVVPFMELDHTHFSANRHLGIPLLATHAPYSFLPTSIIDSGCVNWYGPYWDHVLGYWKASLEHPDKFMFLKYEEMNEDTVLYLKKLAEFMGCPFSSEEQQKGMPEKIVKMCSFENIINLEVNKSGKHREGQGNLEAENKIYFRKGKVGDWKDYLTPEMSTQ
;
A
#
# COMPACT_ATOMS: atom_id res chain seq x y z
N MET A 1 -20.67 -0.12 -5.88
CA MET A 1 -19.50 -0.59 -6.68
C MET A 1 -19.52 -2.11 -6.73
N LEU A 2 -19.08 -2.77 -7.81
CA LEU A 2 -19.02 -4.26 -7.88
C LEU A 2 -18.33 -4.87 -6.66
N ALA A 3 -17.25 -4.24 -6.19
CA ALA A 3 -16.56 -4.66 -4.97
C ALA A 3 -17.44 -4.64 -3.71
N GLN A 4 -18.31 -3.64 -3.54
CA GLN A 4 -19.21 -3.58 -2.37
C GLN A 4 -20.24 -4.71 -2.35
N GLN A 5 -20.56 -5.30 -3.51
CA GLN A 5 -21.59 -6.34 -3.64
C GLN A 5 -20.99 -7.75 -3.71
N GLN A 6 -19.72 -7.88 -4.10
CA GLN A 6 -19.09 -9.17 -4.41
C GLN A 6 -17.88 -9.50 -3.53
N PHE A 7 -17.35 -8.51 -2.79
CA PHE A 7 -16.20 -8.73 -1.94
C PHE A 7 -16.60 -9.27 -0.57
N GLU A 8 -16.20 -10.51 -0.29
CA GLU A 8 -16.27 -11.10 1.05
C GLU A 8 -14.87 -11.12 1.67
N ALA A 9 -14.71 -10.32 2.73
CA ALA A 9 -13.49 -10.28 3.53
C ALA A 9 -13.33 -11.58 4.33
N GLN A 10 -12.11 -12.09 4.39
CA GLN A 10 -11.73 -13.20 5.27
C GLN A 10 -10.92 -12.70 6.46
N PRO A 11 -10.95 -13.40 7.62
CA PRO A 11 -10.18 -13.00 8.80
C PRO A 11 -8.67 -12.90 8.58
N THR A 12 -8.15 -13.58 7.55
CA THR A 12 -6.72 -13.56 7.18
C THR A 12 -6.35 -12.42 6.24
N ASP A 13 -7.33 -11.68 5.69
CA ASP A 13 -7.07 -10.61 4.74
C ASP A 13 -6.41 -9.40 5.42
N ILE A 14 -5.41 -8.83 4.75
CA ILE A 14 -4.73 -7.61 5.15
C ILE A 14 -5.00 -6.55 4.08
N ILE A 15 -5.68 -5.47 4.48
CA ILE A 15 -6.14 -4.42 3.58
C ILE A 15 -5.31 -3.15 3.81
N LEU A 16 -4.64 -2.69 2.76
CA LEU A 16 -3.87 -1.45 2.73
C LEU A 16 -4.76 -0.29 2.27
N CYS A 17 -5.17 0.54 3.22
CA CYS A 17 -5.97 1.72 2.95
C CYS A 17 -5.07 2.95 2.82
N SER A 18 -5.23 3.72 1.75
CA SER A 18 -4.48 4.98 1.56
C SER A 18 -5.25 5.97 0.70
N ALA A 19 -5.07 7.26 0.93
CA ALA A 19 -5.47 8.24 -0.08
C ALA A 19 -4.50 8.16 -1.28
N PRO A 20 -4.94 8.47 -2.51
CA PRO A 20 -4.05 8.52 -3.65
C PRO A 20 -2.84 9.42 -3.39
N ARG A 21 -1.65 8.97 -3.82
CA ARG A 21 -0.35 9.68 -3.70
C ARG A 21 0.25 9.79 -2.29
N THR A 22 -0.28 9.09 -1.28
CA THR A 22 0.32 9.06 0.08
C THR A 22 1.28 7.88 0.31
N GLY A 23 2.01 7.45 -0.72
CA GLY A 23 3.01 6.37 -0.61
C GLY A 23 2.50 4.94 -0.85
N THR A 24 1.31 4.76 -1.46
CA THR A 24 0.67 3.46 -1.69
C THR A 24 1.59 2.42 -2.36
N ALA A 25 2.29 2.78 -3.44
CA ALA A 25 3.19 1.86 -4.14
C ALA A 25 4.34 1.36 -3.24
N TRP A 26 4.84 2.25 -2.38
CA TRP A 26 5.91 1.91 -1.44
C TRP A 26 5.40 1.01 -0.33
N LEU A 27 4.25 1.33 0.27
CA LEU A 27 3.63 0.50 1.29
C LEU A 27 3.31 -0.92 0.77
N LYS A 28 2.71 -1.02 -0.44
CA LYS A 28 2.47 -2.30 -1.12
C LYS A 28 3.74 -3.14 -1.28
N SER A 29 4.85 -2.49 -1.64
CA SER A 29 6.14 -3.16 -1.81
C SER A 29 6.66 -3.72 -0.49
N LEU A 30 6.65 -2.90 0.57
CA LEU A 30 7.11 -3.30 1.90
C LEU A 30 6.28 -4.45 2.49
N THR A 31 4.95 -4.37 2.40
CA THR A 31 4.03 -5.39 2.92
C THR A 31 4.18 -6.69 2.15
N PHE A 32 4.24 -6.62 0.82
CA PHE A 32 4.40 -7.80 -0.03
C PHE A 32 5.73 -8.50 0.24
N ALA A 33 6.84 -7.74 0.24
CA ALA A 33 8.16 -8.27 0.55
C ALA A 33 8.21 -8.91 1.94
N THR A 34 7.54 -8.30 2.93
CA THR A 34 7.50 -8.83 4.30
C THR A 34 6.73 -10.14 4.40
N ILE A 35 5.53 -10.23 3.83
CA ILE A 35 4.71 -11.44 3.91
C ILE A 35 5.33 -12.60 3.13
N THR A 36 5.93 -12.30 1.98
CA THR A 36 6.45 -13.33 1.07
C THR A 36 7.94 -13.63 1.27
N ARG A 37 8.56 -13.07 2.31
CA ARG A 37 10.02 -13.14 2.57
C ARG A 37 10.58 -14.55 2.73
N THR A 38 9.75 -15.51 3.11
CA THR A 38 10.10 -16.93 3.22
C THR A 38 9.72 -17.74 1.98
N SER A 39 8.92 -17.15 1.09
CA SER A 39 8.41 -17.78 -0.13
C SER A 39 9.26 -17.45 -1.35
N TYR A 40 9.95 -16.31 -1.35
CA TYR A 40 10.81 -15.86 -2.44
C TYR A 40 12.15 -15.38 -1.92
N ASP A 41 13.21 -15.77 -2.62
CA ASP A 41 14.53 -15.17 -2.48
C ASP A 41 14.61 -13.83 -3.21
N ASP A 42 15.61 -13.00 -2.88
CA ASP A 42 15.75 -11.64 -3.46
C ASP A 42 15.83 -11.61 -4.97
N SER A 43 16.32 -12.69 -5.60
CA SER A 43 16.46 -12.81 -7.05
C SER A 43 15.21 -13.31 -7.76
N THR A 44 14.23 -13.83 -7.00
CA THR A 44 13.02 -14.47 -7.53
C THR A 44 11.75 -13.73 -7.15
N THR A 45 11.85 -12.75 -6.26
CA THR A 45 10.70 -11.97 -5.81
C THR A 45 9.98 -11.29 -6.98
N PRO A 46 8.64 -11.39 -7.05
CA PRO A 46 7.85 -10.72 -8.06
C PRO A 46 8.10 -9.21 -8.19
N LEU A 47 8.55 -8.54 -7.13
CA LEU A 47 8.84 -7.09 -7.16
C LEU A 47 9.97 -6.70 -8.13
N LEU A 48 10.79 -7.65 -8.60
CA LEU A 48 11.82 -7.37 -9.61
C LEU A 48 11.25 -7.17 -11.02
N PHE A 49 10.10 -7.79 -11.31
CA PHE A 49 9.55 -7.89 -12.67
C PHE A 49 8.05 -7.60 -12.77
N LYS A 50 7.38 -7.28 -11.64
CA LYS A 50 6.00 -6.82 -11.57
C LYS A 50 5.90 -5.50 -10.81
N MET A 51 4.85 -4.72 -11.10
CA MET A 51 4.55 -3.52 -10.32
C MET A 51 4.04 -3.90 -8.92
N PRO A 52 4.28 -3.05 -7.91
CA PRO A 52 3.65 -3.19 -6.60
C PRO A 52 2.11 -3.28 -6.69
N HIS A 53 1.52 -2.62 -7.69
CA HIS A 53 0.08 -2.65 -7.95
C HIS A 53 -0.42 -3.99 -8.52
N ASP A 54 0.44 -4.76 -9.21
CA ASP A 54 0.10 -6.09 -9.73
C ASP A 54 0.12 -7.15 -8.62
N VAL A 55 1.02 -6.99 -7.64
CA VAL A 55 1.21 -7.96 -6.55
C VAL A 55 0.30 -7.69 -5.36
N VAL A 56 -0.17 -6.46 -5.19
CA VAL A 56 -1.20 -6.08 -4.22
C VAL A 56 -2.32 -5.33 -4.96
N PRO A 57 -3.34 -6.05 -5.46
CA PRO A 57 -4.38 -5.48 -6.31
C PRO A 57 -5.31 -4.55 -5.51
N PHE A 58 -5.93 -3.60 -6.20
CA PHE A 58 -6.98 -2.76 -5.63
C PHE A 58 -8.32 -3.48 -5.69
N MET A 59 -9.05 -3.54 -4.58
CA MET A 59 -10.35 -4.24 -4.54
C MET A 59 -11.40 -3.58 -5.46
N GLU A 60 -11.32 -2.27 -5.66
CA GLU A 60 -12.21 -1.52 -6.55
C GLU A 60 -11.93 -1.76 -8.04
N LEU A 61 -10.75 -2.26 -8.39
CA LEU A 61 -10.31 -2.41 -9.78
C LEU A 61 -10.16 -3.87 -10.21
N ASP A 62 -9.69 -4.77 -9.34
CA ASP A 62 -9.17 -6.08 -9.78
C ASP A 62 -9.53 -7.27 -8.87
N HIS A 63 -10.80 -7.69 -8.93
CA HIS A 63 -11.33 -8.87 -8.22
C HIS A 63 -10.67 -10.19 -8.62
N THR A 64 -10.29 -10.32 -9.89
CA THR A 64 -9.72 -11.53 -10.46
C THR A 64 -8.31 -11.81 -9.94
N HIS A 65 -7.44 -10.80 -9.93
CA HIS A 65 -6.08 -10.95 -9.41
C HIS A 65 -6.10 -11.19 -7.90
N PHE A 66 -7.02 -10.54 -7.18
CA PHE A 66 -7.13 -10.80 -5.76
C PHE A 66 -7.48 -12.26 -5.45
N SER A 67 -8.48 -12.82 -6.15
CA SER A 67 -8.87 -14.22 -5.96
C SER A 67 -7.69 -15.16 -6.22
N ALA A 68 -6.88 -14.89 -7.26
CA ALA A 68 -5.66 -15.64 -7.54
C ALA A 68 -4.60 -15.49 -6.43
N ASN A 69 -4.35 -14.29 -5.92
CA ASN A 69 -3.38 -14.05 -4.84
C ASN A 69 -3.79 -14.76 -3.54
N ARG A 70 -5.08 -14.77 -3.21
CA ARG A 70 -5.60 -15.49 -2.05
C ARG A 70 -5.35 -17.00 -2.16
N HIS A 71 -5.50 -17.59 -3.35
CA HIS A 71 -5.16 -18.99 -3.59
C HIS A 71 -3.66 -19.30 -3.42
N LEU A 72 -2.79 -18.31 -3.64
CA LEU A 72 -1.34 -18.42 -3.44
C LEU A 72 -0.90 -18.14 -1.99
N GLY A 73 -1.85 -17.94 -1.06
CA GLY A 73 -1.55 -17.64 0.34
C GLY A 73 -1.01 -16.22 0.56
N ILE A 74 -1.29 -15.29 -0.36
CA ILE A 74 -0.90 -13.88 -0.26
C ILE A 74 -2.17 -13.06 -0.01
N PRO A 75 -2.55 -12.82 1.26
CA PRO A 75 -3.84 -12.23 1.60
C PRO A 75 -3.81 -10.68 1.56
N LEU A 76 -3.09 -10.10 0.59
CA LEU A 76 -2.88 -8.65 0.50
C LEU A 76 -3.83 -8.00 -0.50
N LEU A 77 -4.45 -6.91 -0.05
CA LEU A 77 -5.30 -6.04 -0.83
C LEU A 77 -4.95 -4.59 -0.58
N ALA A 78 -5.37 -3.72 -1.50
CA ALA A 78 -5.40 -2.29 -1.24
C ALA A 78 -6.73 -1.68 -1.62
N THR A 79 -6.99 -0.50 -1.06
CA THR A 79 -8.09 0.34 -1.48
C THR A 79 -7.76 1.81 -1.27
N HIS A 80 -8.32 2.64 -2.14
CA HIS A 80 -8.41 4.07 -1.94
C HIS A 80 -9.76 4.50 -1.38
N ALA A 81 -10.71 3.58 -1.21
CA ALA A 81 -12.03 3.88 -0.66
C ALA A 81 -11.91 4.61 0.69
N PRO A 82 -12.63 5.74 0.86
CA PRO A 82 -12.81 6.34 2.17
C PRO A 82 -13.39 5.30 3.14
N TYR A 83 -13.10 5.47 4.43
CA TYR A 83 -13.59 4.56 5.46
C TYR A 83 -15.11 4.33 5.39
N SER A 84 -15.89 5.38 5.10
CA SER A 84 -17.36 5.34 4.94
C SER A 84 -17.87 4.64 3.68
N PHE A 85 -17.00 4.22 2.76
CA PHE A 85 -17.37 3.57 1.49
C PHE A 85 -16.97 2.10 1.41
N LEU A 86 -16.37 1.55 2.47
CA LEU A 86 -16.23 0.10 2.62
C LEU A 86 -17.65 -0.56 2.69
N PRO A 87 -17.81 -1.86 2.34
CA PRO A 87 -19.13 -2.50 2.16
C PRO A 87 -20.14 -2.24 3.29
N THR A 88 -21.44 -2.30 2.95
CA THR A 88 -22.61 -1.64 3.57
C THR A 88 -22.99 -1.94 5.04
N SER A 89 -22.05 -2.32 5.91
CA SER A 89 -22.21 -2.18 7.36
C SER A 89 -21.97 -0.76 7.89
N ILE A 90 -21.56 0.20 7.04
CA ILE A 90 -21.20 1.57 7.46
C ILE A 90 -21.75 2.63 6.46
N ILE A 91 -23.07 2.83 6.53
CA ILE A 91 -23.92 4.03 6.37
C ILE A 91 -23.55 5.15 5.34
N ASP A 92 -24.33 5.14 4.26
CA ASP A 92 -25.09 6.16 3.51
C ASP A 92 -24.72 7.67 3.43
N SER A 93 -24.65 8.07 2.15
CA SER A 93 -25.23 9.25 1.49
C SER A 93 -24.33 10.45 1.17
N GLY A 94 -24.40 10.85 -0.12
CA GLY A 94 -24.18 12.22 -0.57
C GLY A 94 -22.85 12.48 -1.27
N CYS A 95 -22.81 12.28 -2.60
CA CYS A 95 -21.79 12.72 -3.56
C CYS A 95 -20.51 13.33 -2.98
N VAL A 96 -19.49 12.49 -2.80
CA VAL A 96 -18.16 12.88 -2.38
C VAL A 96 -17.17 12.55 -3.50
N ASN A 97 -16.15 13.37 -3.71
CA ASN A 97 -14.97 12.99 -4.50
C ASN A 97 -14.59 11.55 -4.13
N TRP A 98 -14.45 10.64 -5.10
CA TRP A 98 -14.31 9.20 -4.83
C TRP A 98 -13.23 8.85 -3.80
N TYR A 99 -12.26 9.75 -3.59
CA TYR A 99 -11.18 9.64 -2.61
C TYR A 99 -11.02 10.86 -1.67
N GLY A 100 -11.96 11.80 -1.67
CA GLY A 100 -11.89 13.02 -0.87
C GLY A 100 -13.19 13.31 -0.11
N PRO A 101 -13.28 14.43 0.65
CA PRO A 101 -12.18 15.31 1.04
C PRO A 101 -11.04 14.53 1.73
N TYR A 102 -9.81 14.95 1.45
CA TYR A 102 -8.61 14.28 1.98
C TYR A 102 -8.66 14.15 3.52
N TRP A 103 -9.07 15.23 4.19
CA TRP A 103 -9.18 15.24 5.65
C TRP A 103 -10.22 14.25 6.17
N ASP A 104 -11.37 14.13 5.53
CA ASP A 104 -12.41 13.18 5.96
C ASP A 104 -11.95 11.73 5.76
N HIS A 105 -11.25 11.46 4.65
CA HIS A 105 -10.64 10.16 4.37
C HIS A 105 -9.67 9.78 5.51
N VAL A 106 -8.71 10.66 5.81
CA VAL A 106 -7.70 10.43 6.84
C VAL A 106 -8.32 10.34 8.24
N LEU A 107 -9.25 11.24 8.58
CA LEU A 107 -9.87 11.29 9.90
C LEU A 107 -10.71 10.04 10.20
N GLY A 108 -11.38 9.46 9.20
CA GLY A 108 -12.12 8.22 9.37
C GLY A 108 -11.21 7.07 9.82
N TYR A 109 -10.12 6.84 9.09
CA TYR A 109 -9.15 5.80 9.43
C TYR A 109 -8.40 6.09 10.73
N TRP A 110 -8.11 7.36 11.03
CA TRP A 110 -7.49 7.75 12.31
C TRP A 110 -8.39 7.44 13.51
N LYS A 111 -9.69 7.76 13.44
CA LYS A 111 -10.64 7.42 14.52
C LYS A 111 -10.76 5.91 14.69
N ALA A 112 -10.87 5.17 13.59
CA ALA A 112 -10.92 3.72 13.62
C ALA A 112 -9.67 3.09 14.25
N SER A 113 -8.47 3.66 14.03
CA SER A 113 -7.25 3.17 14.68
C SER A 113 -7.17 3.45 16.17
N LEU A 114 -7.87 4.48 16.66
CA LEU A 114 -7.99 4.73 18.10
C LEU A 114 -9.02 3.81 18.75
N GLU A 115 -10.12 3.50 18.06
CA GLU A 115 -11.20 2.64 18.57
C GLU A 115 -10.87 1.15 18.52
N HIS A 116 -10.13 0.72 17.49
CA HIS A 116 -9.80 -0.68 17.22
C HIS A 116 -8.32 -0.85 16.85
N PRO A 117 -7.39 -0.58 17.78
CA PRO A 117 -5.94 -0.64 17.52
C PRO A 117 -5.43 -2.05 17.19
N ASP A 118 -6.19 -3.09 17.53
CA ASP A 118 -5.95 -4.48 17.13
C ASP A 118 -6.29 -4.78 15.67
N LYS A 119 -7.11 -3.92 15.03
CA LYS A 119 -7.59 -4.09 13.65
C LYS A 119 -7.08 -3.03 12.68
N PHE A 120 -6.70 -1.86 13.18
CA PHE A 120 -6.24 -0.74 12.37
C PHE A 120 -4.89 -0.21 12.86
N MET A 121 -3.88 -0.31 12.00
CA MET A 121 -2.60 0.36 12.17
C MET A 121 -2.57 1.62 11.32
N PHE A 122 -2.44 2.79 11.95
CA PHE A 122 -2.32 4.06 11.24
C PHE A 122 -0.86 4.43 11.02
N LEU A 123 -0.49 4.73 9.78
CA LEU A 123 0.87 5.03 9.35
C LEU A 123 0.93 6.41 8.69
N LYS A 124 1.99 7.17 8.97
CA LYS A 124 2.31 8.41 8.26
C LYS A 124 3.56 8.23 7.41
N TYR A 125 3.52 8.75 6.19
CA TYR A 125 4.61 8.58 5.23
C TYR A 125 5.93 9.15 5.75
N GLU A 126 5.89 10.33 6.37
CA GLU A 126 7.05 11.03 6.91
C GLU A 126 7.71 10.24 8.04
N GLU A 127 6.91 9.71 8.97
CA GLU A 127 7.40 8.90 10.09
C GLU A 127 8.02 7.58 9.60
N MET A 128 7.38 6.93 8.61
CA MET A 128 7.93 5.75 7.95
C MET A 128 9.23 6.04 7.19
N ASN A 129 9.34 7.21 6.57
CA ASN A 129 10.53 7.62 5.85
C ASN A 129 11.69 7.96 6.80
N GLU A 130 11.41 8.44 8.01
CA GLU A 130 12.40 8.73 9.04
C GLU A 130 13.06 7.46 9.59
N ASP A 131 12.27 6.42 9.90
CA ASP A 131 12.78 5.13 10.36
C ASP A 131 12.02 3.95 9.75
N THR A 132 12.36 3.62 8.50
CA THR A 132 11.66 2.58 7.75
C THR A 132 11.81 1.20 8.37
N VAL A 133 12.97 0.89 8.98
CA VAL A 133 13.21 -0.43 9.58
C VAL A 133 12.33 -0.62 10.82
N LEU A 134 12.20 0.41 11.66
CA LEU A 134 11.31 0.36 12.82
C LEU A 134 9.85 0.14 12.40
N TYR A 135 9.36 0.91 11.44
CA TYR A 135 7.98 0.79 10.97
C TYR A 135 7.73 -0.53 10.24
N LEU A 136 8.71 -1.06 9.52
CA LEU A 136 8.63 -2.38 8.90
C LEU A 136 8.47 -3.49 9.96
N LYS A 137 9.22 -3.42 11.07
CA LYS A 137 9.10 -4.39 12.17
C LYS A 137 7.73 -4.31 12.84
N LYS A 138 7.25 -3.09 13.14
CA LYS A 138 5.89 -2.87 13.68
C LYS A 138 4.80 -3.40 12.75
N LEU A 139 4.97 -3.19 11.44
CA LEU A 139 4.05 -3.70 10.43
C LEU A 139 4.04 -5.22 10.38
N ALA A 140 5.22 -5.86 10.43
CA ALA A 140 5.34 -7.32 10.47
C ALA A 140 4.67 -7.92 11.72
N GLU A 141 4.85 -7.30 12.89
CA GLU A 141 4.17 -7.66 14.13
C GLU A 141 2.65 -7.54 13.99
N PHE A 142 2.16 -6.40 13.47
CA PHE A 142 0.74 -6.15 13.28
C PHE A 142 0.08 -7.13 12.29
N MET A 143 0.79 -7.48 11.21
CA MET A 143 0.33 -8.49 10.23
C MET A 143 0.43 -9.94 10.74
N GLY A 144 0.85 -10.16 12.00
CA GLY A 144 0.97 -11.50 12.58
C GLY A 144 2.15 -12.33 12.06
N CYS A 145 3.13 -11.69 11.41
CA CYS A 145 4.33 -12.36 10.88
C CYS A 145 5.62 -11.66 11.35
N PRO A 146 5.85 -11.49 12.67
CA PRO A 146 7.01 -10.78 13.20
C PRO A 146 8.33 -11.42 12.75
N PHE A 147 9.39 -10.61 12.67
CA PHE A 147 10.73 -11.11 12.37
C PHE A 147 11.29 -11.88 13.56
N SER A 148 11.72 -13.11 13.33
CA SER A 148 12.44 -13.92 14.31
C SER A 148 13.77 -13.27 14.70
N SER A 149 14.32 -13.65 15.86
CA SER A 149 15.64 -13.16 16.29
C SER A 149 16.74 -13.50 15.30
N GLU A 150 16.64 -14.65 14.62
CA GLU A 150 17.58 -15.06 13.58
C GLU A 150 17.48 -14.17 12.34
N GLU A 151 16.27 -13.88 11.86
CA GLU A 151 16.06 -12.95 10.73
C GLU A 151 16.60 -11.55 11.03
N GLN A 152 16.39 -11.07 12.26
CA GLN A 152 16.91 -9.78 12.69
C GLN A 152 18.43 -9.76 12.76
N GLN A 153 19.07 -10.82 13.28
CA GLN A 153 20.53 -10.94 13.31
C GLN A 153 21.12 -11.03 11.90
N LYS A 154 20.40 -11.65 10.95
CA LYS A 154 20.80 -11.70 9.53
C LYS A 154 20.52 -10.41 8.76
N GLY A 155 19.93 -9.39 9.40
CA GLY A 155 19.61 -8.12 8.76
C GLY A 155 18.49 -8.22 7.73
N MET A 156 17.55 -9.16 7.90
CA MET A 156 16.43 -9.35 6.97
C MET A 156 15.53 -8.10 6.85
N PRO A 157 15.18 -7.39 7.95
CA PRO A 157 14.44 -6.14 7.84
C PRO A 157 15.15 -5.09 6.99
N GLU A 158 16.45 -4.87 7.22
CA GLU A 158 17.29 -3.91 6.51
C GLU A 158 17.40 -4.27 5.02
N LYS A 159 17.47 -5.56 4.71
CA LYS A 159 17.48 -6.10 3.36
C LYS A 159 16.17 -5.80 2.62
N ILE A 160 15.03 -6.04 3.25
CA ILE A 160 13.71 -5.70 2.70
C ILE A 160 13.60 -4.19 2.48
N VAL A 161 14.01 -3.37 3.45
CA VAL A 161 14.01 -1.90 3.30
C VAL A 161 14.87 -1.47 2.11
N LYS A 162 16.08 -2.04 1.96
CA LYS A 162 16.96 -1.74 0.84
C LYS A 162 16.33 -2.12 -0.49
N MET A 163 15.75 -3.32 -0.58
CA MET A 163 15.08 -3.82 -1.79
C MET A 163 13.87 -2.94 -2.17
N CYS A 164 13.09 -2.52 -1.17
CA CYS A 164 11.92 -1.67 -1.37
C CYS A 164 12.23 -0.16 -1.33
N SER A 165 13.50 0.23 -1.31
CA SER A 165 13.88 1.65 -1.31
C SER A 165 13.46 2.33 -2.60
N PHE A 166 13.14 3.63 -2.52
CA PHE A 166 12.76 4.40 -3.70
C PHE A 166 13.82 4.32 -4.81
N GLU A 167 15.10 4.43 -4.45
CA GLU A 167 16.22 4.33 -5.37
C GLU A 167 16.31 2.95 -6.05
N ASN A 168 16.07 1.86 -5.32
CA ASN A 168 16.10 0.54 -5.93
C ASN A 168 14.90 0.34 -6.86
N ILE A 169 13.68 0.62 -6.36
CA ILE A 169 12.44 0.38 -7.12
C ILE A 169 12.42 1.20 -8.41
N ILE A 170 12.76 2.50 -8.40
CA ILE A 170 12.75 3.32 -9.61
C ILE A 170 13.77 2.84 -10.67
N ASN A 171 14.80 2.11 -10.24
CA ASN A 171 15.86 1.65 -11.12
C ASN A 171 15.60 0.29 -11.78
N LEU A 172 14.56 -0.43 -11.38
CA LEU A 172 14.15 -1.69 -12.00
C LEU A 172 13.61 -1.47 -13.40
N GLU A 173 13.94 -2.36 -14.34
CA GLU A 173 13.53 -2.25 -15.74
C GLU A 173 12.00 -2.23 -15.90
N VAL A 174 11.29 -3.04 -15.11
CA VAL A 174 9.82 -3.04 -15.07
C VAL A 174 9.27 -1.65 -14.72
N ASN A 175 9.94 -0.87 -13.87
CA ASN A 175 9.46 0.43 -13.43
C ASN A 175 9.89 1.58 -14.36
N LYS A 176 11.00 1.41 -15.08
CA LYS A 176 11.51 2.39 -16.06
C LYS A 176 10.73 2.38 -17.37
N SER A 177 10.45 1.19 -17.90
CA SER A 177 9.92 1.02 -19.26
C SER A 177 8.67 0.15 -19.33
N GLY A 178 8.35 -0.57 -18.25
CA GLY A 178 7.18 -1.43 -18.21
C GLY A 178 5.87 -0.66 -18.20
N LYS A 179 4.81 -1.40 -18.48
CA LYS A 179 3.43 -0.98 -18.38
C LYS A 179 2.68 -2.00 -17.54
N HIS A 180 1.66 -1.54 -16.84
CA HIS A 180 0.73 -2.41 -16.12
C HIS A 180 -0.70 -2.02 -16.47
N ARG A 181 -1.62 -2.93 -16.15
CA ARG A 181 -3.05 -2.72 -16.36
C ARG A 181 -3.71 -2.48 -15.02
N GLU A 182 -4.43 -1.37 -14.91
CA GLU A 182 -5.29 -1.11 -13.76
C GLU A 182 -6.75 -1.41 -14.14
N GLY A 183 -7.30 -2.46 -13.53
CA GLY A 183 -8.71 -2.83 -13.62
C GLY A 183 -9.13 -3.57 -14.90
N GLN A 184 -10.45 -3.72 -15.10
CA GLN A 184 -11.05 -4.52 -16.18
C GLN A 184 -11.01 -3.84 -17.58
N GLY A 185 -10.12 -2.87 -17.80
CA GLY A 185 -9.99 -2.12 -19.06
C GLY A 185 -8.74 -2.49 -19.87
N ASN A 186 -8.72 -2.08 -21.15
CA ASN A 186 -7.54 -2.20 -22.03
C ASN A 186 -6.54 -1.03 -21.89
N LEU A 187 -6.69 -0.19 -20.85
CA LEU A 187 -5.82 0.98 -20.68
C LEU A 187 -4.56 0.58 -19.91
N GLU A 188 -3.44 0.59 -20.61
CA GLU A 188 -2.12 0.35 -20.02
C GLU A 188 -1.52 1.69 -19.56
N ALA A 189 -1.10 1.73 -18.29
CA ALA A 189 -0.40 2.86 -17.71
C ALA A 189 1.10 2.57 -17.67
N GLU A 190 1.92 3.56 -18.04
CA GLU A 190 3.37 3.46 -17.90
C GLU A 190 3.78 3.44 -16.43
N ASN A 191 4.63 2.49 -16.04
CA ASN A 191 4.99 2.28 -14.64
C ASN A 191 5.73 3.48 -14.04
N LYS A 192 6.50 4.22 -14.85
CA LYS A 192 7.27 5.38 -14.41
C LYS A 192 6.44 6.50 -13.79
N ILE A 193 5.13 6.60 -14.09
CA ILE A 193 4.28 7.69 -13.58
C ILE A 193 4.00 7.62 -12.07
N TYR A 194 4.32 6.47 -11.45
CA TYR A 194 4.17 6.25 -10.00
C TYR A 194 5.43 6.66 -9.23
N PHE A 195 6.56 6.87 -9.92
CA PHE A 195 7.85 7.20 -9.33
C PHE A 195 8.29 8.61 -9.73
N ARG A 196 8.17 9.57 -8.79
CA ARG A 196 8.50 10.97 -9.03
C ARG A 196 9.83 11.38 -8.37
N LYS A 197 9.79 11.80 -7.10
CA LYS A 197 10.97 12.22 -6.33
C LYS A 197 11.16 11.42 -5.04
N GLY A 198 10.09 10.91 -4.43
CA GLY A 198 10.15 10.13 -3.19
C GLY A 198 10.75 10.90 -2.01
N LYS A 199 10.48 12.21 -1.90
CA LYS A 199 11.08 13.11 -0.90
C LYS A 199 10.01 13.87 -0.12
N VAL A 200 10.25 14.02 1.18
CA VAL A 200 9.47 14.87 2.09
C VAL A 200 9.85 16.33 1.86
N GLY A 201 8.86 17.23 1.89
CA GLY A 201 9.08 18.68 1.82
C GLY A 201 9.17 19.28 0.42
N ASP A 202 8.98 18.47 -0.63
CA ASP A 202 9.02 18.91 -2.03
C ASP A 202 7.94 19.94 -2.38
N TRP A 203 6.89 20.06 -1.56
CA TRP A 203 5.85 21.07 -1.72
C TRP A 203 6.40 22.50 -1.70
N LYS A 204 7.54 22.74 -1.03
CA LYS A 204 8.18 24.06 -0.94
C LYS A 204 8.64 24.59 -2.31
N ASP A 205 8.85 23.70 -3.28
CA ASP A 205 9.23 24.07 -4.65
C ASP A 205 8.01 24.49 -5.51
N TYR A 206 6.78 24.23 -5.04
CA TYR A 206 5.55 24.40 -5.84
C TYR A 206 4.51 25.33 -5.19
N LEU A 207 4.42 25.35 -3.86
CA LEU A 207 3.43 26.14 -3.14
C LEU A 207 4.00 27.51 -2.75
N THR A 208 3.19 28.55 -2.89
CA THR A 208 3.53 29.85 -2.31
C THR A 208 3.34 29.82 -0.78
N PRO A 209 3.95 30.74 -0.02
CA PRO A 209 3.75 30.85 1.42
C PRO A 209 2.26 30.93 1.81
N GLU A 210 1.45 31.66 1.04
CA GLU A 210 0.01 31.82 1.27
C GLU A 210 -0.74 30.49 1.12
N MET A 211 -0.37 29.66 0.13
CA MET A 211 -0.98 28.33 -0.05
C MET A 211 -0.58 27.36 1.06
N SER A 212 0.60 27.53 1.66
CA SER A 212 1.12 26.65 2.72
C SER A 212 0.58 26.92 4.13
N THR A 213 -0.21 27.98 4.29
CA THR A 213 -0.73 28.45 5.58
C THR A 213 -2.24 28.24 5.76
N GLN A 214 -2.89 27.58 4.80
CA GLN A 214 -4.29 27.11 4.88
C GLN A 214 -4.37 25.71 5.49
#